data_AF-S4NVI7-F1
#
_entry.id   AF-S4NVI7-F1
#
_cell.length_a   1.000
_cell.length_b   1.000
_cell.length_c   1.000
_cell.angle_alpha   90.00
_cell.angle_beta   90.00
_cell.angle_gamma   90.00
#
_symmetry.space_group_name_H-M   'P 1'
#
loop_
_entity.id
_entity.type
_entity.pdbx_description
1 polymer ?
#
loop_
_entity_poly.entity_id
_entity_poly.type
_entity_poly.pdbx_seq_one_letter_code
_entity_poly.pdbx_strand_id
1 'polypeptide(L)'
;SKPPYICEVCGAHYKHKRACDIHVALHKGISDWKCEECNKLFPSKGALQRHNNIHTGKLNYQCDLCGKSFIHTSSFKMHKLSHS
;
A
#
# COMPACT_ATOMS: atom_id res chain seq x y z
N SER A 1 16.06 17.76 8.17
CA SER A 1 14.98 18.11 9.11
C SER A 1 14.22 16.88 9.53
N LYS A 2 13.98 16.67 10.84
CA LYS A 2 13.11 15.59 11.31
C LYS A 2 11.66 15.88 10.88
N PRO A 3 10.88 14.90 10.43
CA PRO A 3 9.49 15.13 10.05
C PRO A 3 8.69 15.63 11.27
N PRO A 4 7.90 16.71 11.15
CA PRO A 4 7.31 17.39 12.31
C PRO A 4 6.10 16.67 12.90
N TYR A 5 5.52 15.68 12.21
CA TYR A 5 4.34 14.97 12.66
C TYR A 5 4.72 13.55 13.09
N ILE A 6 4.43 13.22 14.33
CA ILE A 6 4.79 11.94 14.96
C ILE A 6 3.49 11.25 15.39
N CYS A 7 3.35 9.98 15.04
CA CYS A 7 2.26 9.15 15.54
C CYS A 7 2.46 8.89 17.03
N GLU A 8 1.51 9.30 17.86
CA GLU A 8 1.58 9.09 19.31
C GLU A 8 1.42 7.63 19.73
N VAL A 9 0.90 6.77 18.85
CA VAL A 9 0.67 5.34 19.14
C VAL A 9 1.94 4.51 18.92
N CYS A 10 2.71 4.78 17.86
CA CYS A 10 3.86 3.95 17.46
C CYS A 10 5.15 4.73 17.19
N GLY A 11 5.15 6.06 17.33
CA GLY A 11 6.32 6.91 17.08
C GLY A 11 6.71 7.08 15.61
N ALA A 12 5.89 6.60 14.66
CA ALA A 12 6.16 6.76 13.23
C ALA A 12 6.17 8.24 12.82
N HIS A 13 7.11 8.63 11.95
CA HIS A 13 7.31 10.01 11.53
C HIS A 13 6.73 10.27 10.14
N TYR A 14 6.04 11.40 9.99
CA TYR A 14 5.37 11.80 8.76
C TYR A 14 5.75 13.22 8.35
N LYS A 15 5.93 13.40 7.03
CA LYS A 15 6.22 14.72 6.44
C LYS A 15 5.01 15.65 6.46
N HIS A 16 3.80 15.10 6.46
CA HIS A 16 2.55 15.86 6.35
C HIS A 16 1.55 15.43 7.43
N LYS A 17 0.84 16.41 8.02
CA LYS A 17 -0.15 16.17 9.07
C LYS A 17 -1.22 15.16 8.64
N ARG A 18 -1.80 15.37 7.47
CA ARG A 18 -2.85 14.49 6.90
C ARG A 18 -2.41 13.03 6.84
N ALA A 19 -1.15 12.75 6.51
CA ALA A 19 -0.65 11.37 6.45
C ALA A 19 -0.56 10.75 7.86
N CYS A 20 -0.14 11.54 8.85
CA CYS A 20 -0.14 11.12 10.26
C CYS A 20 -1.56 10.89 10.77
N ASP A 21 -2.49 11.80 10.50
CA ASP A 21 -3.89 11.70 10.95
C ASP A 21 -4.57 10.43 10.40
N ILE A 22 -4.41 10.16 9.09
CA ILE A 22 -4.93 8.94 8.46
C ILE A 22 -4.31 7.69 9.11
N HIS A 23 -3.00 7.71 9.37
CA HIS A 23 -2.34 6.58 10.01
C HIS A 23 -2.83 6.34 11.44
N VAL A 24 -3.01 7.40 12.24
CA VAL A 24 -3.58 7.31 13.59
C VAL A 24 -5.01 6.80 13.55
N ALA A 25 -5.82 7.20 12.56
CA ALA A 25 -7.18 6.68 12.37
C ALA A 25 -7.17 5.15 12.17
N LEU A 26 -6.21 4.61 11.41
CA LEU A 26 -6.09 3.16 11.22
C LEU A 26 -5.74 2.40 12.51
N HIS A 27 -4.96 3.00 13.42
CA HIS A 27 -4.74 2.41 14.76
C HIS A 27 -6.04 2.30 15.57
N LYS A 28 -6.97 3.23 15.36
CA LYS A 28 -8.30 3.24 16.00
C LYS A 28 -9.33 2.39 15.25
N GLY A 29 -8.94 1.70 14.18
CA GLY A 29 -9.87 0.95 13.34
C GLY A 29 -10.82 1.84 12.53
N ILE A 30 -10.46 3.10 12.28
CA ILE A 30 -11.29 4.06 11.55
C ILE A 30 -10.75 4.20 10.13
N SER A 31 -11.55 3.79 9.15
CA SER A 31 -11.36 4.11 7.74
C SER A 31 -12.62 3.82 6.94
N ASP A 32 -12.89 4.65 5.93
CA ASP A 32 -13.94 4.42 4.93
C ASP A 32 -13.59 3.30 3.95
N TRP A 33 -12.32 2.86 3.93
CA TRP A 33 -11.79 1.93 2.94
C TRP A 33 -11.50 0.57 3.58
N LYS A 34 -12.52 -0.26 3.66
CA LYS A 34 -12.47 -1.62 4.19
C LYS A 34 -12.50 -2.65 3.06
N CYS A 35 -11.69 -3.70 3.17
CA CYS A 35 -11.82 -4.88 2.33
C CYS A 35 -12.93 -5.77 2.88
N GLU A 36 -13.95 -6.05 2.08
CA GLU A 36 -15.08 -6.89 2.51
C GLU A 36 -14.70 -8.38 2.62
N GLU A 37 -13.67 -8.83 1.91
CA GLU A 37 -13.23 -10.23 1.96
C GLU A 37 -12.42 -10.56 3.23
N CYS A 38 -11.56 -9.66 3.69
CA CYS A 38 -10.67 -9.91 4.83
C CYS A 38 -10.79 -8.90 5.98
N ASN A 39 -11.76 -7.98 5.90
CA ASN A 39 -12.02 -6.92 6.88
C ASN A 39 -10.85 -5.93 7.13
N LYS A 40 -9.81 -5.96 6.29
CA LYS A 40 -8.65 -5.08 6.44
C LYS A 40 -8.97 -3.63 6.07
N LEU A 41 -8.48 -2.68 6.86
CA LEU A 41 -8.65 -1.25 6.64
C LEU A 41 -7.46 -0.64 5.88
N PHE A 42 -7.75 0.36 5.06
CA PHE A 42 -6.78 1.01 4.18
C PHE A 42 -6.84 2.54 4.30
N PRO A 43 -5.74 3.26 4.07
CA PRO A 43 -5.71 4.72 4.18
C PRO A 43 -6.42 5.45 3.02
N SER A 44 -6.75 4.74 1.94
CA SER A 44 -7.38 5.33 0.75
C SER A 44 -8.05 4.28 -0.13
N LYS A 45 -8.98 4.72 -0.98
CA LYS A 45 -9.63 3.90 -2.02
C LYS A 45 -8.62 3.21 -2.93
N GLY A 46 -7.59 3.93 -3.37
CA GLY A 46 -6.56 3.38 -4.26
C GLY A 46 -5.72 2.27 -3.58
N ALA A 47 -5.46 2.40 -2.28
CA ALA A 47 -4.76 1.36 -1.52
C ALA A 47 -5.62 0.09 -1.38
N LEU A 48 -6.93 0.24 -1.14
CA LEU A 48 -7.89 -0.85 -1.12
C LEU A 48 -8.02 -1.52 -2.51
N GLN A 49 -8.16 -0.74 -3.58
CA GLN A 49 -8.26 -1.28 -4.95
C GLN A 49 -7.02 -2.08 -5.34
N ARG A 50 -5.82 -1.59 -5.01
CA ARG A 50 -4.59 -2.33 -5.25
C ARG A 50 -4.56 -3.62 -4.44
N HIS A 51 -5.01 -3.58 -3.19
CA HIS A 51 -5.11 -4.77 -2.35
C HIS A 51 -6.07 -5.80 -2.95
N ASN A 52 -7.24 -5.42 -3.46
CA ASN A 52 -8.20 -6.35 -4.06
C ASN A 52 -7.64 -7.14 -5.26
N ASN A 53 -6.54 -6.68 -5.87
CA ASN A 53 -5.86 -7.47 -6.90
C ASN A 53 -5.27 -8.80 -6.36
N ILE A 54 -4.99 -8.90 -5.05
CA ILE A 54 -4.53 -10.15 -4.44
C ILE A 54 -5.64 -11.19 -4.39
N HIS A 55 -6.87 -10.74 -4.12
CA HIS A 55 -8.05 -11.59 -4.00
C HIS A 55 -8.51 -12.09 -5.36
N THR A 56 -8.51 -11.20 -6.35
CA THR A 56 -8.89 -11.51 -7.73
C THR A 56 -7.79 -12.21 -8.54
N GLY A 57 -6.57 -12.28 -8.01
CA GLY A 57 -5.40 -12.75 -8.76
C GLY A 57 -5.02 -11.86 -9.96
N LYS A 58 -5.51 -10.61 -10.00
CA LYS A 58 -5.27 -9.70 -11.14
C LYS A 58 -3.79 -9.30 -11.23
N LEU A 59 -3.12 -9.82 -12.25
CA LEU A 59 -1.74 -9.47 -12.58
C LEU A 59 -1.75 -8.24 -13.51
N ASN A 60 -1.15 -7.14 -13.06
CA ASN A 60 -1.20 -5.85 -13.79
C ASN A 60 0.09 -5.54 -14.54
N TYR A 61 1.19 -6.22 -14.20
CA TYR A 61 2.52 -5.88 -14.71
C TYR A 61 3.21 -7.13 -15.24
N GLN A 62 3.36 -7.23 -16.55
CA GLN A 62 4.06 -8.34 -17.20
C GLN A 62 5.46 -7.91 -17.64
N CYS A 63 6.44 -8.79 -17.41
CA CYS A 63 7.78 -8.63 -17.94
C CYS A 63 7.81 -8.97 -19.42
N ASP A 64 8.27 -8.01 -20.21
CA ASP A 64 8.50 -8.09 -21.65
C ASP A 64 9.61 -9.08 -22.02
N LEU A 65 10.57 -9.30 -21.13
CA LEU A 65 11.71 -10.19 -21.40
C LEU A 65 11.42 -11.67 -21.16
N CYS A 66 10.64 -12.01 -20.13
CA CYS A 66 10.42 -13.41 -19.72
C CYS A 66 8.95 -13.79 -19.51
N GLY A 67 8.01 -12.88 -19.75
CA GLY A 67 6.58 -13.11 -19.63
C GLY A 67 6.03 -13.22 -18.20
N LYS A 68 6.88 -13.18 -17.17
CA LYS A 68 6.44 -13.24 -15.76
C LYS A 68 5.59 -12.04 -15.39
N SER A 69 4.49 -12.29 -14.68
CA SER A 69 3.50 -11.27 -14.34
C SER A 69 3.39 -11.06 -12.82
N PHE A 70 3.10 -9.82 -12.42
CA PHE A 70 3.13 -9.36 -11.04
C PHE A 70 1.88 -8.56 -10.70
N ILE A 71 1.43 -8.68 -9.45
CA ILE A 71 0.31 -7.91 -8.89
C ILE A 71 0.75 -6.47 -8.59
N HIS A 72 1.95 -6.29 -8.04
CA HIS A 72 2.47 -5.01 -7.56
C HIS A 72 3.60 -4.45 -8.44
N THR A 73 3.60 -3.13 -8.63
CA THR A 73 4.63 -2.40 -9.39
C THR A 73 6.02 -2.55 -8.80
N SER A 74 6.14 -2.55 -7.47
CA SER A 74 7.42 -2.67 -6.77
C SER A 74 8.08 -4.01 -7.06
N SER A 75 7.32 -5.09 -6.94
CA SER A 75 7.78 -6.44 -7.29
C SER A 75 8.19 -6.54 -8.75
N PHE A 76 7.40 -5.97 -9.66
CA PHE A 76 7.73 -5.92 -11.08
C PHE A 76 9.03 -5.15 -11.37
N LYS A 77 9.19 -3.95 -10.79
CA LYS A 77 10.40 -3.14 -10.97
C LYS A 77 11.64 -3.85 -10.45
N MET A 78 11.56 -4.43 -9.25
CA MET A 78 12.65 -5.20 -8.66
C MET A 78 12.99 -6.42 -9.53
N HIS A 79 11.98 -7.11 -10.06
CA HIS A 79 12.21 -8.19 -11.01
C HIS A 79 12.89 -7.71 -12.30
N LYS A 80 12.49 -6.57 -12.87
CA LYS A 80 13.14 -6.05 -14.07
C LYS A 80 14.63 -5.81 -13.87
N LEU A 81 15.05 -5.41 -12.66
CA LEU A 81 16.47 -5.23 -12.34
C LEU A 81 17.26 -6.55 -12.38
N SER A 82 16.61 -7.71 -12.19
CA SER A 82 17.30 -9.01 -12.24
C SER A 82 17.65 -9.48 -13.66
N HIS A 83 17.19 -8.76 -14.69
CA HIS A 83 17.56 -9.02 -16.09
C HIS A 83 18.66 -8.10 -16.61
N SER A 84 19.30 -7.33 -15.69
CA SER A 84 20.45 -6.50 -16.03
C SER A 84 21.70 -7.35 -16.26
#